data_AF-A0A8S4SBA1-F1
#
_entry.id   AF-A0A8S4SBA1-F1
#
_cell.length_a   1.000
_cell.length_b   1.000
_cell.length_c   1.000
_cell.angle_alpha   90.00
_cell.angle_beta   90.00
_cell.angle_gamma   90.00
#
_symmetry.space_group_name_H-M   'P 1'
#
loop_
_entity.id
_entity.type
_entity.pdbx_description
1 polymer ?
#
loop_
_entity_poly.entity_id
_entity_poly.type
_entity_poly.pdbx_seq_one_letter_code
_entity_poly.pdbx_strand_id
1 'polypeptide(L)'
;MAAVAKLPSLMNSALAAARPKFNIFLQYAKVELAPPKLSEIPQIRAGIGKLLSSAKSGAWRNQTVKQATLNTFVGMEVIFWFYVGECIGKRHIVGYKV
;
A
#
# COMPACT_ATOMS: atom_id res chain seq x y z
N MET A 1 -0.24 35.69 24.13
CA MET A 1 -1.49 35.46 23.37
C MET A 1 -1.41 35.72 21.85
N ALA A 2 -0.30 36.18 21.28
CA ALA A 2 -0.21 36.43 19.82
C ALA A 2 -0.06 35.15 18.95
N ALA A 3 0.53 34.08 19.48
CA ALA A 3 0.71 32.82 18.75
C ALA A 3 -0.61 32.07 18.52
N VAL A 4 -1.52 32.11 19.50
CA VAL A 4 -2.84 31.46 19.40
C VAL A 4 -3.74 32.15 18.37
N ALA A 5 -3.61 33.47 18.21
CA ALA A 5 -4.36 34.24 17.21
C ALA A 5 -3.96 33.93 15.75
N LYS A 6 -2.74 33.43 15.51
CA LYS A 6 -2.25 33.04 14.18
C LYS A 6 -2.46 31.56 13.84
N LEU A 7 -2.88 30.74 14.80
CA LEU A 7 -3.26 29.33 14.55
C LEU A 7 -4.30 29.17 13.43
N PRO A 8 -5.44 29.90 13.41
CA PRO A 8 -6.42 29.72 12.34
C PRO A 8 -5.87 30.09 10.96
N SER A 9 -5.04 31.13 10.86
CA SER A 9 -4.39 31.50 9.59
C SER A 9 -3.40 30.45 9.12
N LEU A 10 -2.61 29.87 10.04
CA LEU A 10 -1.64 28.81 9.71
C LEU A 10 -2.34 27.51 9.31
N MET A 11 -3.44 27.15 9.98
CA MET A 11 -4.26 26.00 9.60
C MET A 11 -4.88 26.19 8.20
N ASN A 12 -5.39 27.38 7.89
CA ASN A 12 -5.93 27.67 6.56
C ASN A 12 -4.86 27.59 5.47
N SER A 13 -3.65 28.09 5.73
CA SER A 13 -2.52 27.93 4.80
C SER A 13 -2.10 26.46 4.63
N ALA A 14 -2.04 25.70 5.72
CA ALA A 14 -1.74 24.27 5.67
C ALA A 14 -2.80 23.48 4.89
N LEU A 15 -4.09 23.78 5.11
CA LEU A 15 -5.20 23.20 4.37
C LEU A 15 -5.15 23.56 2.89
N ALA A 16 -4.85 24.82 2.55
CA ALA A 16 -4.68 25.27 1.18
C ALA A 16 -3.54 24.52 0.46
N ALA A 17 -2.45 24.23 1.17
CA ALA A 17 -1.33 23.46 0.64
C ALA A 17 -1.59 21.94 0.57
N ALA A 18 -2.35 21.39 1.52
CA ALA A 18 -2.62 19.96 1.62
C ALA A 18 -3.70 19.48 0.64
N ARG A 19 -4.74 20.29 0.41
CA ARG A 19 -5.87 19.96 -0.49
C ARG A 19 -5.45 19.47 -1.88
N PRO A 20 -4.58 20.16 -2.64
CA PRO A 20 -4.22 19.68 -3.98
C PRO A 20 -3.46 18.35 -3.94
N LYS A 21 -2.58 18.15 -2.95
CA LYS A 21 -1.82 16.90 -2.78
C LYS A 21 -2.75 15.74 -2.41
N PHE A 22 -3.71 16.00 -1.52
CA PHE A 22 -4.69 15.01 -1.10
C PHE A 22 -5.63 14.61 -2.25
N ASN A 23 -6.03 15.56 -3.10
CA ASN A 23 -6.85 15.26 -4.28
C ASN A 23 -6.13 14.32 -5.25
N ILE A 24 -4.84 14.55 -5.50
CA ILE A 24 -4.01 13.66 -6.34
C ILE A 24 -3.90 12.28 -5.69
N PHE A 25 -3.64 12.22 -4.38
CA PHE A 25 -3.61 10.96 -3.64
C PHE A 25 -4.94 10.20 -3.76
N LEU A 26 -6.07 10.87 -3.57
CA LEU A 26 -7.39 10.26 -3.69
C LEU A 26 -7.68 9.75 -5.10
N GLN A 27 -7.19 10.42 -6.14
CA GLN A 27 -7.36 9.97 -7.52
C GLN A 27 -6.70 8.61 -7.74
N TYR A 28 -5.44 8.45 -7.32
CA TYR A 28 -4.71 7.19 -7.47
C TYR A 28 -5.19 6.12 -6.49
N ALA A 29 -5.50 6.48 -5.24
CA ALA A 29 -6.01 5.54 -4.25
C ALA A 29 -7.30 4.85 -4.70
N LYS A 30 -8.18 5.54 -5.43
CA LYS A 30 -9.43 4.96 -5.95
C LYS A 30 -9.23 3.89 -7.00
N VAL A 31 -8.10 3.89 -7.71
CA VAL A 31 -7.83 2.92 -8.78
C VAL A 31 -6.87 1.82 -8.33
N GLU A 32 -5.84 2.17 -7.54
CA GLU A 32 -4.81 1.21 -7.11
C GLU A 32 -5.13 0.51 -5.79
N LEU A 33 -5.81 1.17 -4.86
CA LEU A 33 -6.10 0.64 -3.52
C LEU A 33 -7.54 0.14 -3.37
N ALA A 34 -8.31 0.14 -4.46
CA ALA A 34 -9.66 -0.39 -4.45
C ALA A 34 -9.62 -1.93 -4.36
N PRO A 35 -10.56 -2.55 -3.63
CA PRO A 35 -10.68 -4.01 -3.66
C PRO A 35 -10.95 -4.48 -5.11
N PRO A 36 -10.32 -5.59 -5.52
CA PRO A 36 -10.46 -6.11 -6.88
C PRO A 36 -11.90 -6.48 -7.20
N LYS A 37 -12.27 -6.41 -8.47
CA LYS A 37 -13.60 -6.83 -8.92
C LYS A 37 -13.70 -8.35 -8.93
N LEU A 38 -14.89 -8.89 -8.67
CA LEU A 38 -15.11 -10.35 -8.70
C LEU A 38 -14.74 -10.99 -10.04
N SER A 39 -14.88 -10.23 -11.14
CA SER A 39 -14.48 -10.65 -12.50
C SER A 39 -12.98 -10.87 -12.66
N GLU A 40 -12.13 -10.29 -11.81
CA GLU A 40 -10.68 -10.36 -11.90
C GLU A 40 -10.11 -11.57 -11.11
N ILE A 41 -10.92 -12.21 -10.27
CA ILE A 41 -10.52 -13.36 -9.45
C ILE A 41 -9.97 -14.54 -10.28
N PRO A 42 -10.59 -14.94 -11.43
CA PRO A 42 -10.05 -16.00 -12.27
C PRO A 42 -8.64 -15.69 -12.80
N GLN A 43 -8.39 -14.43 -13.17
CA GLN A 43 -7.09 -13.98 -13.66
C GLN A 43 -6.03 -14.01 -12.55
N ILE A 44 -6.39 -13.62 -11.33
CA ILE A 44 -5.52 -13.72 -10.15
C ILE A 44 -5.12 -15.19 -9.91
N ARG A 45 -6.08 -16.12 -9.92
CA ARG A 45 -5.80 -17.56 -9.75
C ARG A 45 -4.87 -18.10 -10.84
N ALA A 46 -5.10 -17.71 -12.09
CA ALA A 46 -4.22 -18.09 -13.20
C ALA A 46 -2.79 -17.54 -13.01
N GLY A 47 -2.67 -16.30 -12.54
CA GLY A 47 -1.38 -15.67 -12.20
C GLY A 47 -0.62 -16.44 -11.13
N ILE A 48 -1.29 -16.79 -10.02
CA ILE A 48 -0.70 -17.61 -8.95
C ILE A 48 -0.26 -18.98 -9.50
N GLY A 49 -1.08 -19.63 -10.33
CA GLY A 49 -0.72 -20.90 -10.98
C GLY A 49 0.56 -20.80 -11.83
N LYS A 50 0.71 -19.71 -12.58
CA LYS A 50 1.92 -19.45 -13.38
C LYS A 50 3.16 -19.21 -12.52
N LEU A 51 3.02 -18.51 -11.39
CA LEU A 51 4.11 -18.30 -10.43
C LEU A 51 4.58 -19.64 -9.83
N LEU A 52 3.64 -20.50 -9.43
CA LEU A 52 3.96 -21.84 -8.92
C LEU A 52 4.64 -22.72 -9.96
N SER A 53 4.17 -22.69 -11.21
CA SER A 53 4.80 -23.41 -12.33
C SER A 53 6.22 -22.90 -12.58
N SER A 54 6.42 -21.57 -12.61
CA SER A 54 7.74 -20.93 -12.79
C SER A 54 8.72 -21.25 -11.65
N ALA A 55 8.21 -21.39 -10.43
CA ALA A 55 9.01 -21.80 -9.28
C ALA A 55 9.46 -23.26 -9.41
N LYS A 56 8.53 -24.16 -9.78
CA LYS A 56 8.80 -25.60 -9.98
C LYS A 56 9.76 -25.86 -11.15
N SER A 57 9.64 -25.11 -12.24
CA SER A 57 10.49 -25.27 -13.43
C SER A 57 11.89 -24.68 -13.26
N GLY A 58 12.18 -23.97 -12.17
CA GLY A 58 13.47 -23.32 -11.94
C GLY A 58 13.67 -22.01 -12.72
N ALA A 59 12.64 -21.48 -13.38
CA ALA A 59 12.71 -20.26 -14.20
C ALA A 59 13.10 -19.00 -13.41
N TRP A 60 12.97 -19.04 -12.07
CA TRP A 60 13.41 -17.96 -11.18
C TRP A 60 14.92 -17.70 -11.25
N ARG A 61 15.73 -18.70 -11.64
CA ARG A 61 17.19 -18.56 -11.80
C ARG A 61 17.60 -17.72 -13.00
N ASN A 62 16.70 -17.55 -13.97
CA ASN A 62 16.94 -16.77 -15.18
C ASN A 62 16.54 -15.30 -15.02
N GLN A 63 16.12 -14.87 -13.83
CA GLN A 63 15.73 -13.48 -13.56
C GLN A 63 16.97 -12.61 -13.35
N THR A 64 16.92 -11.39 -13.90
CA THR A 64 17.97 -10.40 -13.61
C THR A 64 17.89 -9.91 -12.16
N VAL A 65 19.00 -9.46 -11.59
CA VAL A 65 19.03 -8.93 -10.21
C VAL A 65 18.01 -7.81 -10.02
N LYS A 66 17.88 -6.90 -11.01
CA LYS A 66 16.89 -5.83 -11.00
C LYS A 66 15.46 -6.36 -10.85
N GLN A 67 15.09 -7.38 -11.62
CA GLN A 67 13.76 -7.98 -11.56
C GLN A 67 13.51 -8.69 -10.22
N ALA A 68 14.50 -9.46 -9.75
CA ALA A 68 14.42 -10.15 -8.46
C ALA A 68 14.21 -9.15 -7.31
N THR A 69 14.96 -8.05 -7.30
CA THR A 69 14.83 -7.00 -6.27
C THR A 69 13.45 -6.32 -6.33
N LEU A 70 12.96 -5.97 -7.52
CA LEU A 70 11.62 -5.38 -7.68
C LEU A 70 10.52 -6.31 -7.16
N ASN A 71 10.56 -7.59 -7.55
CA ASN A 71 9.58 -8.58 -7.09
C ASN A 71 9.65 -8.78 -5.57
N THR A 72 10.85 -8.68 -4.99
CA THR A 72 11.04 -8.76 -3.54
C THR A 72 10.42 -7.57 -2.82
N PHE A 73 10.59 -6.34 -3.35
CA PHE A 73 9.94 -5.15 -2.77
C PHE A 73 8.42 -5.24 -2.80
N VAL A 74 7.83 -5.69 -3.92
CA VAL A 74 6.39 -5.91 -4.01
C VAL A 74 5.94 -7.00 -3.01
N GLY A 75 6.70 -8.10 -2.88
CA GLY A 75 6.42 -9.14 -1.90
C GLY A 75 6.44 -8.63 -0.46
N MET A 76 7.40 -7.77 -0.11
CA MET A 76 7.47 -7.14 1.21
C MET A 76 6.32 -6.16 1.45
N GLU A 77 5.91 -5.39 0.44
CA GLU A 77 4.76 -4.49 0.54
C GLU A 77 3.47 -5.24 0.91
N VAL A 78 3.20 -6.38 0.28
CA VAL A 78 2.05 -7.24 0.59
C VAL A 78 2.10 -7.74 2.04
N ILE A 79 3.29 -8.08 2.55
CA ILE A 79 3.48 -8.48 3.95
C ILE A 79 3.23 -7.31 4.91
N PHE A 80 3.66 -6.10 4.56
CA PHE A 80 3.40 -4.92 5.40
C PHE A 80 1.90 -4.61 5.50
N TRP A 81 1.13 -4.82 4.43
CA TRP A 81 -0.33 -4.71 4.48
C TRP A 81 -0.98 -5.66 5.50
N PHE A 82 -0.44 -6.86 5.70
CA PHE A 82 -0.89 -7.76 6.76
C PHE A 82 -0.70 -7.13 8.15
N TYR A 83 0.48 -6.56 8.43
CA TYR A 83 0.75 -5.89 9.71
C TYR A 83 -0.07 -4.61 9.92
N VAL A 84 -0.37 -3.86 8.85
CA VAL A 84 -1.32 -2.75 8.93
C VAL A 84 -2.71 -3.26 9.35
N GLY A 85 -3.16 -4.38 8.79
CA GLY A 85 -4.39 -5.07 9.22
C GLY A 85 -4.34 -5.50 10.68
N GLU A 86 -3.20 -6.02 11.16
CA GLU A 86 -3.00 -6.38 12.56
C GLU A 86 -3.11 -5.14 13.47
N CYS A 87 -2.49 -4.01 13.11
CA CYS A 87 -2.62 -2.76 13.86
C CYS A 87 -4.08 -2.28 13.95
N ILE A 88 -4.86 -2.41 12.88
CA ILE A 88 -6.30 -2.12 12.87
C ILE A 88 -7.05 -3.09 13.80
N GLY A 89 -6.75 -4.40 13.71
CA GLY A 89 -7.37 -5.44 14.54
C GLY A 89 -7.11 -5.26 16.03
N LYS A 90 -5.88 -4.89 16.39
CA LYS A 90 -5.46 -4.58 17.78
C LYS A 90 -5.97 -3.24 18.29
N ARG A 91 -6.35 -2.34 17.38
CA ARG A 91 -6.70 -0.93 17.65
C ARG A 91 -5.59 -0.16 18.36
N HIS A 92 -4.35 -0.59 18.18
CA HIS A 92 -3.19 0.02 18.82
C HIS A 92 -1.97 -0.10 17.90
N ILE A 93 -1.17 0.97 17.84
CA ILE A 93 -0.02 1.06 16.94
C ILE A 93 1.20 0.34 17.56
N VAL A 94 1.27 0.25 18.89
CA VAL A 94 2.45 -0.29 19.60
C VAL A 94 2.06 -1.44 20.52
N GLY A 95 2.27 -2.68 20.08
CA GLY A 95 1.96 -3.86 20.88
C GLY A 95 0.47 -4.04 21.18
N TYR A 96 0.15 -5.11 21.90
CA TYR A 96 -1.21 -5.38 22.38
C TYR A 96 -1.42 -4.65 23.71
N LYS A 97 -2.60 -4.04 23.87
CA LYS A 97 -3.05 -3.54 25.17
C LYS A 97 -3.50 -4.75 26.00
N VAL A 98 -2.57 -5.31 26.76
CA VAL A 98 -2.83 -6.34 27.78
C VAL A 98 -3.36 -5.71 29.06
#